data_AF-A0A165FTF4-F1
#
_entry.id   AF-A0A165FTF4-F1
#
_cell.length_a   1.000
_cell.length_b   1.000
_cell.length_c   1.000
_cell.angle_alpha   90.00
_cell.angle_beta   90.00
_cell.angle_gamma   90.00
#
_symmetry.space_group_name_H-M   'P 1'
#
loop_
_entity.id
_entity.type
_entity.pdbx_description
1 polymer ?
#
loop_
_entity_poly.entity_id
_entity_poly.type
_entity_poly.pdbx_seq_one_letter_code
_entity_poly.pdbx_strand_id
1 'polypeptide(L)'
;VGLSTPRGSGTSGYVQRNLSHLKPRDTVAPYPKDFEKMKHRQRQPDKEILEHDRKREVEVKVFELRDRLEDEGVDEEEIEEQTSELRKKLLAEHKGDRTNAKALKPHQVHELAKAKIEESEKLRKALKISEDYEEGSHWRKQEERL
;
A
#
# COMPACT_ATOMS: atom_id res chain seq x y z
N VAL A 1 -38.90 -28.93 -23.18
CA VAL A 1 -39.02 -30.18 -22.38
C VAL A 1 -40.50 -30.44 -22.19
N GLY A 2 -40.99 -31.56 -22.70
CA GLY A 2 -42.40 -31.95 -22.66
C GLY A 2 -42.85 -32.67 -23.95
N LEU A 3 -44.00 -33.34 -23.90
CA LEU A 3 -44.65 -33.91 -25.10
C LEU A 3 -45.33 -32.79 -25.89
N SER A 4 -45.29 -32.85 -27.23
CA SER A 4 -45.99 -31.89 -28.10
C SER A 4 -47.51 -32.04 -28.04
N THR A 5 -48.01 -33.28 -27.88
CA THR A 5 -49.41 -33.60 -27.60
C THR A 5 -49.50 -34.90 -26.80
N PRO A 6 -50.44 -35.01 -25.83
CA PRO A 6 -50.70 -36.27 -25.13
C PRO A 6 -51.47 -37.29 -25.99
N ARG A 7 -52.04 -36.87 -27.11
CA ARG A 7 -52.78 -37.77 -28.01
C ARG A 7 -51.79 -38.69 -28.73
N GLY A 8 -51.99 -40.00 -28.59
CA GLY A 8 -51.12 -41.03 -29.18
C GLY A 8 -49.96 -41.49 -28.28
N SER A 9 -49.70 -40.82 -27.15
CA SER A 9 -48.67 -41.25 -26.19
C SER A 9 -49.17 -42.28 -25.16
N GLY A 10 -50.48 -42.51 -25.08
CA GLY A 10 -51.08 -43.46 -24.13
C GLY A 10 -50.96 -43.07 -22.66
N THR A 11 -50.61 -41.81 -22.36
CA THR A 11 -50.44 -41.29 -20.98
C THR A 11 -51.15 -39.95 -20.81
N SER A 12 -51.24 -39.45 -19.57
CA SER A 12 -51.88 -38.16 -19.26
C SER A 12 -51.12 -36.92 -19.78
N GLY A 13 -49.89 -37.10 -20.29
CA GLY A 13 -49.04 -35.99 -20.72
C GLY A 13 -48.44 -35.16 -19.59
N TYR A 14 -48.57 -35.60 -18.33
CA TYR A 14 -48.01 -34.91 -17.18
C TYR A 14 -46.48 -35.11 -17.11
N VAL A 15 -45.73 -34.00 -17.18
CA VAL A 15 -44.26 -34.02 -17.19
C VAL A 15 -43.74 -33.40 -15.90
N GLN A 16 -43.13 -34.22 -15.04
CA GLN A 16 -42.52 -33.77 -13.79
C GLN A 16 -41.03 -33.47 -14.00
N ARG A 17 -40.53 -32.43 -13.33
CA ARG A 17 -39.09 -32.16 -13.26
C ARG A 17 -38.35 -33.30 -12.55
N ASN A 18 -37.17 -33.67 -13.04
CA ASN A 18 -36.31 -34.64 -12.37
C ASN A 18 -35.73 -34.02 -11.08
N LEU A 19 -36.03 -34.63 -9.92
CA LEU A 19 -35.55 -34.16 -8.61
C LEU A 19 -34.07 -34.48 -8.37
N SER A 20 -33.54 -35.51 -9.03
CA SER A 20 -32.15 -35.96 -8.93
C SER A 20 -31.23 -35.26 -9.94
N HIS A 21 -31.80 -34.47 -10.86
CA HIS A 21 -31.01 -33.74 -11.84
C HIS A 21 -30.35 -32.52 -11.17
N LEU A 22 -29.05 -32.65 -10.85
CA LEU A 22 -28.24 -31.55 -10.35
C LEU A 22 -28.01 -30.55 -11.48
N LYS A 23 -28.62 -29.37 -11.38
CA LYS A 23 -28.34 -28.25 -12.29
C LYS A 23 -26.86 -27.88 -12.14
N PRO A 24 -26.07 -27.82 -13.24
CA PRO A 24 -24.72 -27.28 -13.18
C PRO A 24 -24.76 -25.90 -12.52
N ARG A 25 -24.00 -25.70 -11.44
CA ARG A 25 -23.85 -24.37 -10.85
C ARG A 25 -23.20 -23.48 -11.90
N ASP A 26 -23.73 -22.27 -12.07
CA ASP A 26 -23.10 -21.26 -12.90
C ASP A 26 -21.62 -21.15 -12.50
N THR A 27 -20.72 -21.41 -13.45
CA THR A 27 -19.26 -21.38 -13.25
C THR A 27 -18.70 -19.96 -13.17
N VAL A 28 -19.55 -19.01 -12.80
CA VAL A 28 -19.12 -17.70 -12.33
C VAL A 28 -18.52 -17.92 -10.94
N ALA A 29 -17.29 -18.43 -10.92
CA ALA A 29 -16.49 -18.42 -9.70
C ALA A 29 -16.49 -16.96 -9.23
N PRO A 30 -17.02 -16.64 -8.04
CA PRO A 30 -17.07 -15.25 -7.55
C PRO A 30 -15.69 -14.68 -7.24
N TYR A 31 -14.63 -15.46 -7.50
CA TYR A 31 -13.25 -15.11 -7.27
C TYR A 31 -12.47 -15.10 -8.59
N PRO A 32 -11.68 -14.05 -8.84
CA PRO A 32 -10.78 -14.02 -9.99
C PRO A 32 -9.80 -15.20 -9.92
N LYS A 33 -9.61 -15.92 -11.04
CA LYS A 33 -8.61 -16.99 -11.18
C LYS A 33 -7.20 -16.46 -11.47
N ASP A 34 -7.04 -15.14 -11.55
CA ASP A 34 -5.76 -14.48 -11.79
C ASP A 34 -4.93 -14.47 -10.50
N PHE A 35 -4.32 -15.62 -10.16
CA PHE A 35 -3.45 -15.75 -8.98
C PHE A 35 -2.27 -14.76 -9.01
N GLU A 36 -1.84 -14.30 -10.19
CA GLU A 36 -0.82 -13.24 -10.31
C GLU A 36 -1.28 -11.90 -9.74
N LYS A 37 -2.56 -11.55 -9.86
CA LYS A 37 -3.12 -10.30 -9.32
C LYS A 37 -3.38 -10.38 -7.81
N MET A 38 -3.39 -11.59 -7.26
CA MET A 38 -3.52 -11.84 -5.81
C MET A 38 -2.19 -11.76 -5.05
N LYS A 39 -1.06 -11.61 -5.74
CA LYS A 39 0.24 -11.40 -5.06
C LYS A 39 0.17 -10.12 -4.23
N HIS A 40 0.47 -10.23 -2.94
CA HIS A 40 0.49 -9.08 -2.04
C HIS A 40 1.59 -8.10 -2.49
N ARG A 41 1.20 -6.95 -3.03
CA ARG A 41 2.13 -5.86 -3.35
C ARG A 41 2.16 -4.88 -2.19
N GLN A 42 3.35 -4.66 -1.65
CA GLN A 42 3.56 -3.58 -0.68
C GLN A 42 3.23 -2.24 -1.35
N ARG A 43 2.43 -1.40 -0.69
CA ARG A 43 2.13 -0.05 -1.18
C ARG A 43 3.41 0.78 -1.08
N GLN A 44 3.86 1.29 -2.21
CA GLN A 44 5.06 2.13 -2.26
C GLN A 44 4.74 3.53 -1.70
N PRO A 45 5.64 4.12 -0.91
CA PRO A 45 5.51 5.51 -0.49
C PRO A 45 5.64 6.44 -1.70
N ASP A 46 4.90 7.55 -1.68
CA ASP A 46 5.01 8.57 -2.72
C ASP A 46 6.13 9.53 -2.34
N LYS A 47 7.06 9.76 -3.28
CA LYS A 47 8.21 10.65 -3.06
C LYS A 47 7.77 12.11 -2.96
N GLU A 48 6.74 12.51 -3.70
CA GLU A 48 6.27 13.90 -3.69
C GLU A 48 5.66 14.27 -2.33
N ILE A 49 4.88 13.33 -1.75
CA ILE A 49 4.29 13.52 -0.42
C ILE A 49 5.37 13.60 0.66
N LEU A 50 6.37 12.73 0.61
CA LEU A 50 7.50 12.77 1.56
C LEU A 50 8.28 14.08 1.49
N GLU A 51 8.55 14.59 0.27
CA GLU A 51 9.24 15.88 0.10
C GLU A 51 8.37 17.06 0.54
N HIS A 52 7.05 16.97 0.34
CA HIS A 52 6.11 17.98 0.80
C HIS A 52 6.06 18.04 2.34
N ASP A 53 5.92 16.90 3.02
CA ASP A 53 5.87 16.84 4.47
C ASP A 53 7.17 17.36 5.09
N ARG A 54 8.32 17.01 4.50
CA ARG A 54 9.63 17.55 4.88
C ARG A 54 9.71 19.08 4.76
N LYS A 55 9.24 19.66 3.65
CA LYS A 55 9.22 21.12 3.49
C LYS A 55 8.28 21.78 4.48
N ARG A 56 7.12 21.16 4.71
CA ARG A 56 6.13 21.64 5.68
C ARG A 56 6.71 21.70 7.09
N GLU A 57 7.49 20.71 7.53
CA GLU A 57 8.15 20.75 8.84
C GLU A 57 9.11 21.94 8.99
N VAL A 58 9.85 22.27 7.93
CA VAL A 58 10.74 23.45 7.91
C VAL A 58 9.91 24.73 8.03
N GLU A 59 8.87 24.87 7.21
CA GLU A 59 8.04 26.08 7.21
C GLU A 59 7.28 26.26 8.53
N VAL A 60 6.85 25.19 9.19
CA VAL A 60 6.24 25.28 10.53
C VAL A 60 7.21 25.87 11.54
N LYS A 61 8.48 25.42 11.57
CA LYS A 61 9.49 25.97 12.48
C LYS A 61 9.83 27.43 12.17
N VAL A 62 9.87 27.78 10.89
CA VAL A 62 10.09 29.16 10.44
C VAL A 62 8.93 30.06 10.87
N PHE A 63 7.70 29.56 10.75
CA PHE A 63 6.50 30.27 11.19
C PHE A 63 6.47 30.46 12.72
N GLU A 64 6.79 29.41 13.50
CA GLU A 64 6.91 29.53 14.96
C GLU A 64 7.95 30.56 15.41
N LEU A 65 9.07 30.69 14.68
CA LEU A 65 10.07 31.73 14.96
C LEU A 65 9.51 33.12 14.65
N ARG A 66 8.85 33.26 13.49
CA ARG A 66 8.22 34.52 13.08
C ARG A 66 7.22 35.00 14.12
N ASP A 67 6.28 34.15 14.53
CA ASP A 67 5.26 34.47 15.55
C ASP A 67 5.93 34.97 16.85
N ARG A 68 7.01 34.32 17.29
CA ARG A 68 7.75 34.73 18.48
C ARG A 68 8.38 36.11 18.35
N LEU A 69 9.00 36.42 17.21
CA LEU A 69 9.66 37.71 16.99
C LEU A 69 8.63 38.85 16.82
N GLU A 70 7.47 38.55 16.24
CA GLU A 70 6.34 39.49 16.17
C GLU A 70 5.80 39.81 17.57
N ASP A 71 5.66 38.80 18.45
CA ASP A 71 5.25 38.99 19.85
C ASP A 71 6.30 39.80 20.67
N GLU A 72 7.59 39.64 20.34
CA GLU A 72 8.70 40.39 20.96
C GLU A 72 8.81 41.84 20.41
N GLY A 73 8.08 42.18 19.35
CA GLY A 73 8.05 43.52 18.75
C GLY A 73 9.30 43.86 17.94
N VAL A 74 9.95 42.86 17.34
CA VAL A 74 11.11 43.03 16.45
C VAL A 74 10.66 43.65 15.11
N ASP A 75 11.57 44.39 14.46
CA ASP A 75 11.30 45.00 13.15
C ASP A 75 11.13 43.95 12.04
N GLU A 76 10.28 44.23 11.05
CA GLU A 76 9.94 43.29 9.99
C GLU A 76 11.14 42.91 9.11
N GLU A 77 12.12 43.81 8.92
CA GLU A 77 13.35 43.50 8.17
C GLU A 77 14.21 42.47 8.92
N GLU A 78 14.33 42.60 10.24
CA GLU A 78 15.13 41.69 11.07
C GLU A 78 14.45 40.33 11.24
N ILE A 79 13.11 40.31 11.29
CA ILE A 79 12.31 39.08 11.24
C ILE A 79 12.57 38.31 9.93
N GLU A 80 12.57 39.00 8.79
CA GLU A 80 12.82 38.35 7.49
C GLU A 80 14.24 37.80 7.39
N GLU A 81 15.25 38.52 7.89
CA GLU A 81 16.63 38.05 7.92
C GLU A 81 16.76 36.77 8.75
N GLN A 82 16.30 36.79 10.00
CA GLN A 82 16.40 35.64 10.91
C GLN A 82 15.62 34.41 10.42
N THR A 83 14.41 34.61 9.89
CA THR A 83 13.61 33.52 9.32
C THR A 83 14.23 32.95 8.05
N SER A 84 14.84 33.77 7.19
CA SER A 84 15.54 33.32 6.00
C SER A 84 16.78 32.48 6.33
N GLU A 85 17.52 32.89 7.37
CA GLU A 85 18.66 32.14 7.87
C GLU A 85 18.24 30.79 8.44
N LEU A 86 17.18 30.77 9.26
CA LEU A 86 16.64 29.54 9.84
C LEU A 86 16.18 28.59 8.74
N ARG A 87 15.47 29.08 7.72
CA ARG A 87 15.04 28.29 6.56
C ARG A 87 16.24 27.64 5.87
N LYS A 88 17.31 28.39 5.59
CA LYS A 88 18.55 27.86 4.96
C LYS A 88 19.22 26.79 5.84
N LYS A 89 19.33 27.04 7.14
CA LYS A 89 19.92 26.11 8.13
C LYS A 89 19.15 24.78 8.17
N LEU A 90 17.82 24.84 8.32
CA LEU A 90 16.96 23.65 8.40
C LEU A 90 16.92 22.86 7.09
N LEU A 91 16.89 23.52 5.94
CA LEU A 91 16.96 22.84 4.63
C LEU A 91 18.28 22.08 4.44
N ALA A 92 19.39 22.61 4.97
CA ALA A 92 20.68 21.94 4.94
C ALA A 92 20.73 20.73 5.88
N GLU A 93 20.24 20.88 7.11
CA GLU A 93 20.24 19.82 8.13
C GLU A 93 19.38 18.61 7.72
N HIS A 94 18.17 18.85 7.20
CA HIS A 94 17.26 17.77 6.80
C HIS A 94 17.80 16.89 5.65
N LYS A 95 18.89 17.25 4.95
CA LYS A 95 19.48 16.38 3.90
C LYS A 95 20.09 15.10 4.48
N GLY A 96 20.40 15.08 5.77
CA GLY A 96 20.99 13.91 6.44
C GLY A 96 20.07 13.23 7.46
N ASP A 97 18.85 13.73 7.66
CA ASP A 97 18.04 13.26 8.79
C ASP A 97 17.39 11.91 8.50
N ARG A 98 17.49 11.02 9.49
CA ARG A 98 16.90 9.68 9.45
C ARG A 98 15.63 9.74 10.27
N THR A 99 14.48 9.59 9.60
CA THR A 99 13.18 9.61 10.26
C THR A 99 13.11 8.52 11.32
N ASN A 100 12.81 8.91 12.56
CA ASN A 100 12.67 7.97 13.66
C ASN A 100 11.33 7.25 13.54
N ALA A 101 11.35 6.02 13.02
CA ALA A 101 10.17 5.20 12.77
C ALA A 101 9.23 5.04 13.98
N LYS A 102 9.75 5.16 15.23
CA LYS A 102 8.96 5.03 16.46
C LYS A 102 8.18 6.29 16.83
N ALA A 103 8.57 7.45 16.31
CA ALA A 103 7.93 8.73 16.58
C ALA A 103 6.81 9.06 15.58
N LEU A 104 6.65 8.25 14.53
CA LEU A 104 5.66 8.47 13.49
C LEU A 104 4.24 8.26 14.00
N LYS A 105 3.36 9.18 13.62
CA LYS A 105 1.94 9.15 13.97
C LYS A 105 1.18 8.23 12.99
N PRO A 106 0.04 7.64 13.39
CA PRO A 106 -0.71 6.71 12.53
C PRO A 106 -1.16 7.30 11.18
N HIS A 107 -1.31 8.63 11.07
CA HIS A 107 -1.72 9.29 9.83
C HIS A 107 -0.57 9.55 8.84
N GLN A 108 0.70 9.38 9.25
CA GLN A 108 1.87 9.55 8.39
C GLN A 108 2.12 8.27 7.57
N VAL A 109 1.15 7.91 6.73
CA VAL A 109 1.10 6.60 6.04
C VAL A 109 2.32 6.38 5.12
N HIS A 110 2.78 7.43 4.43
CA HIS A 110 3.91 7.32 3.50
C HIS A 110 5.25 7.17 4.24
N GLU A 111 5.44 7.90 5.33
CA GLU A 111 6.64 7.77 6.17
C GLU A 111 6.69 6.40 6.84
N LEU A 112 5.55 5.92 7.36
CA LEU A 112 5.42 4.58 7.91
C LEU A 112 5.71 3.51 6.86
N ALA A 113 5.21 3.67 5.63
CA ALA A 113 5.48 2.74 4.54
C ALA A 113 6.98 2.72 4.18
N LYS A 114 7.61 3.88 4.06
CA LYS A 114 9.07 3.99 3.83
C LYS A 114 9.87 3.31 4.94
N ALA A 115 9.56 3.63 6.20
CA ALA A 115 10.21 3.03 7.36
C ALA A 115 10.02 1.51 7.40
N LYS A 116 8.83 1.01 7.02
CA LYS A 116 8.54 -0.43 6.99
C LYS A 116 9.31 -1.15 5.90
N ILE A 117 9.48 -0.52 4.72
CA ILE A 117 10.30 -1.07 3.64
C ILE A 117 11.76 -1.16 4.10
N GLU A 118 12.30 -0.10 4.70
CA GLU A 118 13.68 -0.08 5.23
C GLU A 118 13.89 -1.13 6.34
N GLU A 119 12.92 -1.29 7.25
CA GLU A 119 12.95 -2.33 8.28
C GLU A 119 12.92 -3.74 7.67
N SER A 120 12.06 -3.96 6.67
CA SER A 120 11.93 -5.25 5.99
C SER A 120 13.19 -5.59 5.20
N GLU A 121 13.79 -4.62 4.53
CA GLU A 121 15.09 -4.69 3.86
C GLU A 121 16.20 -5.09 4.86
N LYS A 122 16.21 -4.46 6.04
CA LYS A 122 17.17 -4.78 7.10
C LYS A 122 16.98 -6.21 7.63
N LEU A 123 15.73 -6.63 7.83
CA LEU A 123 15.40 -7.98 8.26
C LEU A 123 15.80 -9.02 7.19
N ARG A 124 15.51 -8.75 5.91
CA ARG A 124 15.92 -9.59 4.77
C ARG A 124 17.42 -9.84 4.78
N LYS A 125 18.22 -8.77 4.94
CA LYS A 125 19.69 -8.83 5.03
C LYS A 125 20.14 -9.62 6.26
N ALA A 126 19.53 -9.41 7.42
CA ALA A 126 19.85 -10.13 8.65
C ALA A 126 19.59 -11.65 8.52
N LEU A 127 18.51 -12.02 7.83
CA LEU A 127 18.15 -13.42 7.54
C LEU A 127 18.95 -14.02 6.37
N LYS A 128 19.89 -13.27 5.77
CA LYS A 128 20.70 -13.70 4.62
C LYS A 128 19.87 -14.12 3.40
N ILE A 129 18.70 -13.50 3.23
CA ILE A 129 17.83 -13.72 2.07
C ILE A 129 18.34 -12.86 0.91
N SER A 130 18.58 -13.46 -0.26
CA SER A 130 19.04 -12.72 -1.44
C SER A 130 17.99 -11.73 -1.92
N GLU A 131 18.41 -10.71 -2.66
CA GLU A 131 17.47 -9.72 -3.21
C GLU A 131 16.56 -10.33 -4.28
N ASP A 132 17.13 -11.22 -5.08
CA ASP A 132 16.44 -11.97 -6.14
C ASP A 132 15.67 -13.19 -5.60
N TYR A 133 15.38 -13.23 -4.30
CA TYR A 133 14.65 -14.36 -3.72
C TYR A 133 13.20 -14.35 -4.20
N GLU A 134 12.87 -15.31 -5.06
CA GLU A 134 11.49 -15.57 -5.45
C GLU A 134 10.82 -16.54 -4.47
N GLU A 135 9.64 -16.19 -3.99
CA GLU A 135 8.79 -17.10 -3.23
C GLU A 135 8.55 -18.39 -4.02
N GLY A 136 8.63 -19.56 -3.35
CA GLY A 136 8.51 -20.85 -4.03
C GLY A 136 9.77 -21.35 -4.76
N SER A 137 10.84 -20.54 -4.89
CA SER A 137 12.07 -20.95 -5.58
C SER A 137 12.80 -22.12 -4.89
N HIS A 138 12.70 -22.23 -3.57
CA HIS A 138 13.31 -23.32 -2.82
C HIS A 138 12.69 -24.70 -3.12
N TRP A 139 11.38 -24.74 -3.39
CA TRP A 139 10.62 -25.96 -3.70
C TRP A 139 10.86 -26.39 -5.16
N ARG A 140 10.95 -25.44 -6.10
CA ARG A 140 11.27 -25.70 -7.52
C ARG A 140 12.63 -26.38 -7.69
N LYS A 141 13.65 -25.94 -6.94
CA LYS A 141 14.99 -26.57 -6.95
C LYS A 141 14.98 -28.02 -6.45
N GLN A 142 13.98 -28.42 -5.65
CA GLN A 142 13.88 -29.77 -5.13
C GLN A 142 13.21 -30.72 -6.14
N GLU A 143 12.25 -30.23 -6.94
CA GLU A 143 11.65 -30.98 -8.04
C GLU A 143 12.64 -31.23 -9.19
N GLU A 144 13.48 -30.26 -9.55
CA GLU A 144 14.49 -30.42 -10.61
C GLU A 144 15.65 -31.36 -10.25
N ARG A 145 15.78 -31.71 -8.97
CA ARG A 145 16.86 -32.58 -8.46
C ARG A 145 16.43 -34.05 -8.32
N LEU A 146 15.15 -34.35 -8.53
CA LEU A 146 14.58 -35.71 -8.58
C LEU A 146 14.51 -36.19 -10.04
#